data_AF-A9WCX8-F1
#
_entry.id   AF-A9WCX8-F1
#
_cell.length_a   1.000
_cell.length_b   1.000
_cell.length_c   1.000
_cell.angle_alpha   90.00
_cell.angle_beta   90.00
_cell.angle_gamma   90.00
#
_symmetry.space_group_name_H-M   'P 1'
#
loop_
_entity.id
_entity.type
_entity.pdbx_description
1 polymer ?
#
loop_
_entity_poly.entity_id
_entity_poly.type
_entity_poly.pdbx_seq_one_letter_code
_entity_poly.pdbx_strand_id
1 'polypeptide(L)'
;MPITRFVLIAVILALSACSSGGSSTVEPSPVAVNPTPTVQPSPVAENPTPTVQPSPVAANPSPTVQPSPVVENPTPTVQPSPVAENPTAPVPPVAAAGQCQNPYYPVVQGATWQYQISGASSDTFVRTITQVREDGFDDQDVFSSGATRQGSWQCQQGNLIGLSAGSNPSVALSDQMNFTFTVESNTGISFPADPQPGAEWTQTIVYGGQSDIGGTTVALRNTMQLSCKAIGVERVSVPVGNLEALRVDCTTRFDISFAGATALSTTTTGSAWYASGVGLVKSRDSSDTGVTEIVLLSYSIP
;
A
#
# COMPACT_ATOMS: atom_id res chain seq x y z
N MET A 1 26.49 -15.87 -15.02
CA MET A 1 25.05 -16.17 -14.92
C MET A 1 24.43 -15.11 -14.01
N PRO A 2 23.40 -14.36 -14.43
CA PRO A 2 23.11 -13.04 -13.86
C PRO A 2 22.30 -13.17 -12.56
N ILE A 3 22.99 -13.40 -11.44
CA ILE A 3 22.44 -13.37 -10.07
C ILE A 3 21.59 -12.12 -9.85
N THR A 4 21.95 -11.00 -10.48
CA THR A 4 21.28 -9.70 -10.39
C THR A 4 19.84 -9.65 -10.91
N ARG A 5 19.45 -10.49 -11.89
CA ARG A 5 18.05 -10.57 -12.36
C ARG A 5 17.20 -11.54 -11.52
N PHE A 6 17.85 -12.52 -10.89
CA PHE A 6 17.19 -13.50 -10.02
C PHE A 6 16.83 -12.93 -8.63
N VAL A 7 17.61 -11.97 -8.13
CA VAL A 7 17.34 -11.26 -6.87
C VAL A 7 16.08 -10.39 -6.96
N LEU A 8 15.75 -9.89 -8.15
CA LEU A 8 14.59 -9.01 -8.36
C LEU A 8 13.24 -9.73 -8.11
N ILE A 9 13.16 -11.04 -8.37
CA ILE A 9 11.94 -11.84 -8.21
C ILE A 9 11.66 -12.15 -6.73
N ALA A 10 12.70 -12.36 -5.93
CA ALA A 10 12.58 -12.65 -4.49
C ALA A 10 12.14 -11.42 -3.68
N VAL A 11 12.62 -10.23 -4.05
CA VAL A 11 12.37 -8.96 -3.33
C VAL A 11 10.93 -8.49 -3.52
N ILE A 12 10.28 -8.83 -4.63
CA ILE A 12 8.88 -8.46 -4.91
C ILE A 12 7.89 -9.16 -3.94
N LEU A 13 8.25 -10.32 -3.38
CA LEU A 13 7.34 -11.16 -2.58
C LEU A 13 7.32 -10.83 -1.07
N ALA A 14 8.33 -10.11 -0.56
CA ALA A 14 8.43 -9.74 0.87
C ALA A 14 7.65 -8.46 1.24
N LEU A 15 7.05 -7.77 0.28
CA LEU A 15 6.32 -6.50 0.47
C LEU A 15 4.95 -6.68 1.16
N SER A 16 4.51 -7.92 1.36
CA SER A 16 3.12 -8.26 1.65
C SER A 16 2.69 -8.18 3.13
N ALA A 17 3.52 -7.64 4.03
CA ALA A 17 3.11 -7.39 5.41
C ALA A 17 2.19 -6.15 5.54
N CYS A 18 2.30 -5.19 4.63
CA CYS A 18 1.42 -4.02 4.60
C CYS A 18 0.78 -3.77 3.23
N SER A 19 1.38 -4.26 2.12
CA SER A 19 0.76 -4.08 0.82
C SER A 19 1.29 -5.04 -0.27
N SER A 20 0.38 -5.83 -0.81
CA SER A 20 0.50 -6.80 -1.90
C SER A 20 1.17 -6.28 -3.20
N GLY A 21 2.30 -6.86 -3.61
CA GLY A 21 2.94 -6.62 -4.91
C GLY A 21 3.05 -7.90 -5.75
N GLY A 22 2.44 -7.90 -6.95
CA GLY A 22 2.49 -8.99 -7.92
C GLY A 22 3.76 -8.98 -8.78
N SER A 23 4.18 -10.16 -9.25
CA SER A 23 5.35 -10.41 -10.10
C SER A 23 4.95 -10.55 -11.58
N SER A 24 5.59 -9.79 -12.48
CA SER A 24 5.47 -9.99 -13.94
C SER A 24 6.77 -10.55 -14.52
N THR A 25 6.70 -11.73 -15.12
CA THR A 25 7.74 -12.33 -15.96
C THR A 25 7.71 -11.74 -17.38
N VAL A 26 8.84 -11.24 -17.90
CA VAL A 26 8.95 -10.75 -19.29
C VAL A 26 9.92 -11.61 -20.11
N GLU A 27 9.40 -12.11 -21.23
CA GLU A 27 10.07 -12.82 -22.33
C GLU A 27 11.03 -11.90 -23.12
N PRO A 28 12.20 -12.34 -23.63
CA PRO A 28 13.15 -11.45 -24.29
C PRO A 28 12.89 -11.32 -25.81
N SER A 29 13.01 -10.09 -26.33
CA SER A 29 13.19 -9.81 -27.77
C SER A 29 14.20 -8.68 -27.99
N PRO A 30 14.83 -8.58 -29.18
CA PRO A 30 16.29 -8.49 -29.30
C PRO A 30 16.88 -7.07 -29.33
N VAL A 31 18.19 -7.05 -29.05
CA VAL A 31 19.08 -5.89 -28.90
C VAL A 31 19.17 -5.05 -30.18
N ALA A 32 18.85 -3.76 -30.07
CA ALA A 32 19.26 -2.73 -31.02
C ALA A 32 20.41 -1.91 -30.40
N VAL A 33 21.58 -1.96 -31.06
CA VAL A 33 22.73 -1.07 -30.80
C VAL A 33 22.45 0.30 -31.40
N ASN A 34 22.57 1.38 -30.61
CA ASN A 34 22.55 2.75 -31.11
C ASN A 34 23.83 3.50 -30.67
N PRO A 35 24.45 4.34 -31.52
CA PRO A 35 25.81 4.82 -31.34
C PRO A 35 25.92 6.08 -30.48
N THR A 36 27.17 6.32 -30.08
CA THR A 36 27.75 7.40 -29.27
C THR A 36 27.21 8.82 -29.56
N PRO A 37 26.94 9.65 -28.53
CA PRO A 37 26.48 11.02 -28.72
C PRO A 37 27.63 11.99 -29.05
N THR A 38 27.43 12.80 -30.08
CA THR A 38 28.29 13.94 -30.44
C THR A 38 27.86 15.20 -29.68
N VAL A 39 28.83 15.90 -29.08
CA VAL A 39 28.63 17.15 -28.32
C VAL A 39 28.47 18.33 -29.28
N GLN A 40 27.40 19.12 -29.13
CA GLN A 40 27.20 20.40 -29.82
C GLN A 40 27.32 21.56 -28.81
N PRO A 41 28.10 22.62 -29.09
CA PRO A 41 28.25 23.75 -28.17
C PRO A 41 27.04 24.71 -28.19
N SER A 42 26.71 25.24 -27.01
CA SER A 42 25.62 26.18 -26.76
C SER A 42 25.91 27.60 -27.30
N PRO A 43 24.90 28.31 -27.85
CA PRO A 43 25.04 29.72 -28.23
C PRO A 43 24.90 30.67 -27.04
N VAL A 44 25.74 31.70 -27.03
CA VAL A 44 25.71 32.85 -26.11
C VAL A 44 24.56 33.78 -26.52
N ALA A 45 23.67 34.11 -25.57
CA ALA A 45 22.62 35.12 -25.75
C ALA A 45 22.98 36.40 -25.00
N GLU A 46 22.94 37.52 -25.72
CA GLU A 46 23.20 38.87 -25.22
C GLU A 46 22.04 39.40 -24.38
N ASN A 47 22.39 40.17 -23.35
CA ASN A 47 21.48 40.74 -22.35
C ASN A 47 21.03 42.16 -22.76
N PRO A 48 19.74 42.43 -23.02
CA PRO A 48 19.26 43.80 -23.16
C PRO A 48 18.84 44.40 -21.80
N THR A 49 19.30 45.63 -21.59
CA THR A 49 19.06 46.56 -20.47
C THR A 49 17.57 46.84 -20.23
N PRO A 50 17.09 46.95 -18.97
CA PRO A 50 15.69 47.25 -18.67
C PRO A 50 15.35 48.74 -18.83
N THR A 51 14.33 49.05 -19.62
CA THR A 51 13.70 50.38 -19.70
C THR A 51 12.60 50.50 -18.64
N VAL A 52 12.71 51.53 -17.79
CA VAL A 52 11.73 51.90 -16.76
C VAL A 52 10.59 52.69 -17.40
N GLN A 53 9.35 52.19 -17.27
CA GLN A 53 8.13 52.92 -17.65
C GLN A 53 7.50 53.56 -16.41
N PRO A 54 7.18 54.88 -16.41
CA PRO A 54 6.53 55.53 -15.28
C PRO A 54 5.03 55.22 -15.20
N SER A 55 4.54 55.01 -13.98
CA SER A 55 3.13 54.82 -13.65
C SER A 55 2.31 56.10 -13.86
N PRO A 56 1.11 56.04 -14.47
CA PRO A 56 0.22 57.19 -14.51
C PRO A 56 -0.52 57.38 -13.19
N VAL A 57 -0.43 58.60 -12.64
CA VAL A 57 -1.25 59.12 -11.54
C VAL A 57 -2.61 59.52 -12.12
N ALA A 58 -3.68 58.84 -11.71
CA ALA A 58 -5.05 59.28 -12.00
C ALA A 58 -5.63 60.00 -10.78
N ALA A 59 -6.03 61.25 -11.00
CA ALA A 59 -6.67 62.13 -10.04
C ALA A 59 -8.10 61.67 -9.72
N ASN A 60 -8.46 61.74 -8.45
CA ASN A 60 -9.77 61.45 -7.90
C ASN A 60 -10.64 62.73 -7.84
N PRO A 61 -11.80 62.80 -8.52
CA PRO A 61 -12.85 63.74 -8.15
C PRO A 61 -13.89 63.10 -7.20
N SER A 62 -14.11 63.81 -6.09
CA SER A 62 -15.12 63.59 -5.03
C SER A 62 -16.57 63.72 -5.55
N PRO A 63 -17.61 63.20 -4.84
CA PRO A 63 -18.84 62.71 -5.46
C PRO A 63 -19.97 63.75 -5.54
N THR A 64 -20.80 63.62 -6.58
CA THR A 64 -22.10 64.30 -6.69
C THR A 64 -23.20 63.39 -6.16
N VAL A 65 -23.94 63.85 -5.16
CA VAL A 65 -25.09 63.18 -4.55
C VAL A 65 -26.28 63.24 -5.52
N GLN A 66 -26.85 62.09 -5.88
CA GLN A 66 -28.11 61.97 -6.60
C GLN A 66 -29.13 61.19 -5.72
N PRO A 67 -30.36 61.68 -5.50
CA PRO A 67 -31.35 60.99 -4.69
C PRO A 67 -31.92 59.74 -5.38
N SER A 68 -32.11 58.69 -4.58
CA SER A 68 -32.53 57.34 -4.96
C SER A 68 -33.96 57.28 -5.54
N PRO A 69 -34.21 56.47 -6.58
CA PRO A 69 -35.57 56.03 -6.90
C PRO A 69 -35.97 54.89 -5.96
N VAL A 70 -37.16 55.02 -5.37
CA VAL A 70 -37.82 53.95 -4.61
C VAL A 70 -38.23 52.86 -5.59
N VAL A 71 -37.54 51.72 -5.54
CA VAL A 71 -37.93 50.48 -6.23
C VAL A 71 -38.55 49.57 -5.19
N GLU A 72 -39.82 49.22 -5.39
CA GLU A 72 -40.52 48.21 -4.62
C GLU A 72 -39.80 46.87 -4.77
N ASN A 73 -39.27 46.34 -3.68
CA ASN A 73 -38.61 45.05 -3.63
C ASN A 73 -39.69 43.96 -3.47
N PRO A 74 -39.93 43.07 -4.46
CA PRO A 74 -40.73 41.89 -4.20
C PRO A 74 -39.98 40.97 -3.24
N THR A 75 -40.67 40.56 -2.18
CA THR A 75 -40.23 39.58 -1.18
C THR A 75 -39.67 38.34 -1.86
N PRO A 76 -38.43 37.88 -1.55
CA PRO A 76 -37.92 36.64 -2.10
C PRO A 76 -38.71 35.47 -1.52
N THR A 77 -39.38 34.72 -2.39
CA THR A 77 -39.97 33.42 -2.08
C THR A 77 -38.84 32.48 -1.69
N VAL A 78 -38.81 32.05 -0.42
CA VAL A 78 -37.86 31.06 0.08
C VAL A 78 -38.19 29.72 -0.59
N GLN A 79 -37.45 29.38 -1.63
CA GLN A 79 -37.42 28.05 -2.19
C GLN A 79 -36.61 27.15 -1.23
N PRO A 80 -37.16 26.05 -0.69
CA PRO A 80 -36.35 25.13 0.10
C PRO A 80 -35.27 24.54 -0.80
N SER A 81 -34.01 24.80 -0.45
CA SER A 81 -32.87 24.09 -1.04
C SER A 81 -33.04 22.59 -0.79
N PRO A 82 -32.76 21.72 -1.77
CA PRO A 82 -32.72 20.29 -1.52
C PRO A 82 -31.63 20.04 -0.47
N VAL A 83 -32.03 19.48 0.66
CA VAL A 83 -31.10 18.94 1.65
C VAL A 83 -30.32 17.85 0.91
N ALA A 84 -29.04 18.11 0.65
CA ALA A 84 -28.11 17.06 0.26
C ALA A 84 -28.10 16.06 1.42
N GLU A 85 -28.63 14.85 1.18
CA GLU A 85 -28.44 13.73 2.08
C GLU A 85 -26.94 13.52 2.22
N ASN A 86 -26.38 13.93 3.36
CA ASN A 86 -25.07 13.50 3.78
C ASN A 86 -25.15 11.96 3.84
N PRO A 87 -24.29 11.21 3.11
CA PRO A 87 -24.27 9.76 3.22
C PRO A 87 -24.12 9.44 4.70
N THR A 88 -25.15 8.80 5.26
CA THR A 88 -25.10 8.28 6.62
C THR A 88 -23.86 7.41 6.71
N ALA A 89 -22.96 7.71 7.65
CA ALA A 89 -21.79 6.90 7.90
C ALA A 89 -22.25 5.42 7.99
N PRO A 90 -21.58 4.48 7.28
CA PRO A 90 -22.00 3.10 7.29
C PRO A 90 -22.13 2.62 8.73
N VAL A 91 -23.28 2.05 9.07
CA VAL A 91 -23.45 1.29 10.30
C VAL A 91 -22.33 0.23 10.28
N PRO A 92 -21.47 0.15 11.31
CA PRO A 92 -20.35 -0.79 11.29
C PRO A 92 -20.91 -2.20 11.08
N PRO A 93 -20.33 -2.98 10.15
CA PRO A 93 -20.75 -4.36 9.91
C PRO A 93 -20.65 -5.15 11.21
N VAL A 94 -21.54 -6.12 11.40
CA VAL A 94 -21.56 -7.00 12.57
C VAL A 94 -20.20 -7.70 12.65
N ALA A 95 -19.39 -7.31 13.63
CA ALA A 95 -18.08 -7.87 13.87
C ALA A 95 -18.19 -9.40 14.03
N ALA A 96 -17.28 -10.15 13.41
CA ALA A 96 -17.21 -11.59 13.62
C ALA A 96 -17.14 -11.92 15.11
N ALA A 97 -17.90 -12.91 15.58
CA ALA A 97 -17.74 -13.43 16.92
C ALA A 97 -16.34 -14.04 17.07
N GLY A 98 -15.66 -13.78 18.20
CA GLY A 98 -14.39 -14.44 18.54
C GLY A 98 -13.19 -13.51 18.73
N GLN A 99 -11.99 -14.08 18.79
CA GLN A 99 -10.75 -13.37 19.11
C GLN A 99 -10.25 -12.46 17.99
N CYS A 100 -10.87 -12.49 16.80
CA CYS A 100 -10.43 -11.76 15.60
C CYS A 100 -11.08 -10.39 15.41
N GLN A 101 -11.85 -9.89 16.39
CA GLN A 101 -12.47 -8.57 16.25
C GLN A 101 -11.42 -7.47 16.19
N ASN A 102 -11.41 -6.73 15.08
CA ASN A 102 -10.51 -5.60 14.88
C ASN A 102 -11.23 -4.48 14.11
N PRO A 103 -11.27 -3.24 14.65
CA PRO A 103 -12.00 -2.14 14.02
C PRO A 103 -11.41 -1.71 12.68
N TYR A 104 -10.11 -1.94 12.45
CA TYR A 104 -9.39 -1.55 11.24
C TYR A 104 -9.03 -2.73 10.34
N TYR A 105 -9.49 -3.94 10.67
CA TYR A 105 -9.33 -5.12 9.84
C TYR A 105 -10.55 -6.04 9.99
N PRO A 106 -11.61 -5.82 9.19
CA PRO A 106 -12.85 -6.60 9.28
C PRO A 106 -12.61 -8.08 8.92
N VAL A 107 -12.49 -8.94 9.92
CA VAL A 107 -12.37 -10.39 9.71
C VAL A 107 -13.77 -10.99 9.58
N VAL A 108 -14.31 -11.00 8.36
CA VAL A 108 -15.62 -11.60 8.06
C VAL A 108 -15.46 -12.59 6.92
N GLN A 109 -15.90 -13.85 7.10
CA GLN A 109 -15.75 -14.87 6.06
C GLN A 109 -16.50 -14.45 4.79
N GLY A 110 -15.82 -14.51 3.65
CA GLY A 110 -16.34 -14.05 2.36
C GLY A 110 -16.22 -12.54 2.13
N ALA A 111 -15.67 -11.77 3.07
CA ALA A 111 -15.34 -10.38 2.81
C ALA A 111 -14.29 -10.28 1.71
N THR A 112 -14.48 -9.32 0.80
CA THR A 112 -13.61 -9.10 -0.34
C THR A 112 -13.23 -7.64 -0.51
N TRP A 113 -12.02 -7.41 -1.04
CA TRP A 113 -11.51 -6.10 -1.41
C TRP A 113 -10.80 -6.21 -2.75
N GLN A 114 -11.18 -5.37 -3.69
CA GLN A 114 -10.49 -5.23 -4.96
C GLN A 114 -9.55 -4.04 -4.91
N TYR A 115 -8.30 -4.27 -5.28
CA TYR A 115 -7.25 -3.25 -5.25
C TYR A 115 -6.60 -3.08 -6.60
N GLN A 116 -6.08 -1.87 -6.83
CA GLN A 116 -5.12 -1.58 -7.89
C GLN A 116 -3.73 -1.45 -7.29
N ILE A 117 -2.75 -2.02 -7.98
CA ILE A 117 -1.32 -1.83 -7.72
C ILE A 117 -0.76 -0.95 -8.83
N SER A 118 0.09 0.00 -8.47
CA SER A 118 0.85 0.83 -9.41
C SER A 118 2.29 1.03 -8.93
N GLY A 119 3.19 1.40 -9.84
CA GLY A 119 4.62 1.54 -9.56
C GLY A 119 5.48 0.85 -10.61
N ALA A 120 6.42 0.01 -10.17
CA ALA A 120 7.28 -0.78 -11.05
C ALA A 120 6.49 -1.77 -11.93
N SER A 121 5.35 -2.24 -11.44
CA SER A 121 4.34 -3.00 -12.20
C SER A 121 2.95 -2.44 -11.91
N SER A 122 2.01 -2.70 -12.82
CA SER A 122 0.59 -2.37 -12.65
C SER A 122 -0.20 -3.67 -12.73
N ASP A 123 -1.07 -3.89 -11.76
CA ASP A 123 -1.95 -5.06 -11.69
C ASP A 123 -3.20 -4.71 -10.87
N THR A 124 -4.18 -5.59 -10.87
CA THR A 124 -5.27 -5.60 -9.90
C THR A 124 -5.34 -6.95 -9.22
N PHE A 125 -5.83 -6.98 -7.99
CA PHE A 125 -6.09 -8.24 -7.30
C PHE A 125 -7.29 -8.12 -6.39
N VAL A 126 -7.88 -9.26 -6.06
CA VAL A 126 -8.96 -9.38 -5.08
C VAL A 126 -8.42 -10.12 -3.86
N ARG A 127 -8.47 -9.47 -2.71
CA ARG A 127 -8.30 -10.11 -1.40
C ARG A 127 -9.63 -10.68 -0.93
N THR A 128 -9.61 -11.89 -0.38
CA THR A 128 -10.78 -12.56 0.21
C THR A 128 -10.42 -13.15 1.57
N ILE A 129 -11.26 -12.98 2.60
CA ILE A 129 -11.19 -13.83 3.81
C ILE A 129 -11.88 -15.15 3.49
N THR A 130 -11.11 -16.21 3.30
CA THR A 130 -11.63 -17.50 2.82
C THR A 130 -12.20 -18.35 3.94
N GLN A 131 -11.64 -18.24 5.15
CA GLN A 131 -12.07 -19.02 6.30
C GLN A 131 -11.86 -18.24 7.60
N VAL A 132 -12.85 -18.24 8.48
CA VAL A 132 -12.73 -17.70 9.85
C VAL A 132 -12.89 -18.83 10.87
N ARG A 133 -11.99 -18.85 11.85
CA ARG A 133 -11.94 -19.78 12.98
C ARG A 133 -12.03 -18.95 14.27
N GLU A 134 -12.20 -19.62 15.42
CA GLU A 134 -12.34 -18.94 16.72
C GLU A 134 -11.11 -18.09 17.08
N ASP A 135 -9.92 -18.59 16.74
CA ASP A 135 -8.61 -18.03 17.08
C ASP A 135 -7.77 -17.67 15.85
N GLY A 136 -8.38 -17.54 14.66
CA GLY A 136 -7.63 -17.24 13.45
C GLY A 136 -8.48 -17.11 12.19
N PHE A 137 -7.87 -16.68 11.10
CA PHE A 137 -8.51 -16.63 9.78
C PHE A 137 -7.49 -16.85 8.65
N ASP A 138 -7.97 -17.24 7.48
CA ASP A 138 -7.16 -17.35 6.26
C ASP A 138 -7.64 -16.32 5.24
N ASP A 139 -6.68 -15.78 4.49
CA ASP A 139 -6.94 -14.89 3.36
C ASP A 139 -6.32 -15.42 2.07
N GLN A 140 -6.83 -14.92 0.95
CA GLN A 140 -6.28 -15.18 -0.36
C GLN A 140 -6.32 -13.92 -1.21
N ASP A 141 -5.20 -13.63 -1.88
CA ASP A 141 -5.14 -12.63 -2.94
C ASP A 141 -5.12 -13.36 -4.30
N VAL A 142 -5.99 -12.96 -5.22
CA VAL A 142 -6.02 -13.45 -6.61
C VAL A 142 -5.74 -12.27 -7.53
N PHE A 143 -4.62 -12.32 -8.24
CA PHE A 143 -4.16 -11.28 -9.16
C PHE A 143 -4.81 -11.46 -10.53
N SER A 144 -4.90 -10.38 -11.32
CA SER A 144 -5.49 -10.44 -12.66
C SER A 144 -4.68 -11.32 -13.63
N SER A 145 -3.40 -11.51 -13.33
CA SER A 145 -2.51 -12.49 -13.98
C SER A 145 -2.85 -13.96 -13.68
N GLY A 146 -3.75 -14.23 -12.73
CA GLY A 146 -4.11 -15.57 -12.26
C GLY A 146 -3.19 -16.09 -11.15
N ALA A 147 -2.14 -15.35 -10.77
CA ALA A 147 -1.32 -15.69 -9.61
C ALA A 147 -2.16 -15.63 -8.32
N THR A 148 -1.85 -16.51 -7.37
CA THR A 148 -2.53 -16.54 -6.07
C THR A 148 -1.53 -16.51 -4.92
N ARG A 149 -1.94 -15.86 -3.83
CA ARG A 149 -1.21 -15.75 -2.57
C ARG A 149 -2.15 -16.15 -1.45
N GLN A 150 -1.68 -16.95 -0.49
CA GLN A 150 -2.48 -17.32 0.68
C GLN A 150 -1.83 -16.81 1.97
N GLY A 151 -2.66 -16.30 2.87
CA GLY A 151 -2.30 -15.87 4.20
C GLY A 151 -2.98 -16.74 5.25
N SER A 152 -2.27 -17.02 6.35
CA SER A 152 -2.88 -17.59 7.55
C SER A 152 -2.56 -16.73 8.76
N TRP A 153 -3.52 -16.57 9.64
CA TRP A 153 -3.47 -15.64 10.75
C TRP A 153 -3.97 -16.30 12.04
N GLN A 154 -3.31 -15.96 13.13
CA GLN A 154 -3.80 -16.18 14.49
C GLN A 154 -4.36 -14.88 15.06
N CYS A 155 -5.41 -14.99 15.85
CA CYS A 155 -6.02 -13.90 16.58
C CYS A 155 -5.88 -14.11 18.07
N GLN A 156 -5.46 -13.07 18.79
CA GLN A 156 -5.36 -13.08 20.25
C GLN A 156 -5.92 -11.76 20.79
N GLN A 157 -7.15 -11.80 21.30
CA GLN A 157 -7.83 -10.63 21.88
C GLN A 157 -7.89 -9.42 20.93
N GLY A 158 -8.18 -9.66 19.65
CA GLY A 158 -8.23 -8.67 18.58
C GLY A 158 -6.89 -8.37 17.91
N ASN A 159 -5.76 -8.79 18.52
CA ASN A 159 -4.46 -8.70 17.89
C ASN A 159 -4.35 -9.74 16.77
N LEU A 160 -3.89 -9.31 15.61
CA LEU A 160 -3.72 -10.15 14.43
C LEU A 160 -2.24 -10.48 14.25
N ILE A 161 -1.95 -11.78 14.15
CA ILE A 161 -0.60 -12.32 14.06
C ILE A 161 -0.53 -13.15 12.79
N GLY A 162 0.13 -12.62 11.76
CA GLY A 162 0.39 -13.33 10.52
C GLY A 162 1.31 -14.51 10.76
N LEU A 163 0.90 -15.68 10.28
CA LEU A 163 1.60 -16.96 10.43
C LEU A 163 2.34 -17.39 9.15
N SER A 164 2.03 -16.80 7.99
CA SER A 164 2.67 -17.13 6.73
C SER A 164 3.46 -15.97 6.15
N ALA A 165 4.50 -16.30 5.37
CA ALA A 165 5.27 -15.36 4.57
C ALA A 165 4.50 -14.92 3.32
N GLY A 166 3.23 -14.52 3.46
CA GLY A 166 2.44 -13.84 2.44
C GLY A 166 2.63 -14.27 0.99
N SER A 167 2.80 -15.56 0.75
CA SER A 167 2.93 -16.26 -0.52
C SER A 167 2.91 -17.75 -0.15
N ASN A 168 2.46 -18.60 -1.08
CA ASN A 168 2.52 -20.05 -0.88
C ASN A 168 3.92 -20.46 -0.40
N PRO A 169 4.07 -21.56 0.37
CA PRO A 169 5.35 -21.96 0.96
C PRO A 169 6.47 -22.19 -0.07
N SER A 170 6.14 -22.20 -1.37
CA SER A 170 7.01 -22.22 -2.54
C SER A 170 7.22 -20.86 -3.18
N VAL A 171 8.34 -20.20 -2.86
CA VAL A 171 8.89 -19.14 -3.71
C VAL A 171 9.69 -19.81 -4.83
N ALA A 172 9.18 -19.78 -6.06
CA ALA A 172 9.92 -20.21 -7.23
C ALA A 172 10.89 -19.09 -7.64
N LEU A 173 12.17 -19.22 -7.29
CA LEU A 173 13.21 -18.29 -7.74
C LEU A 173 13.65 -18.56 -9.20
N SER A 174 13.29 -19.74 -9.73
CA SER A 174 13.45 -20.19 -11.11
C SER A 174 12.66 -21.49 -11.35
N ASP A 175 12.55 -21.93 -12.62
CA ASP A 175 11.94 -23.22 -13.04
C ASP A 175 12.56 -24.48 -12.37
N GLN A 176 13.64 -24.31 -11.60
CA GLN A 176 14.44 -25.40 -11.02
C GLN A 176 14.58 -25.31 -9.49
N MET A 177 14.03 -24.28 -8.84
CA MET A 177 14.20 -24.09 -7.40
C MET A 177 12.86 -23.83 -6.72
N ASN A 178 12.31 -24.88 -6.12
CA ASN A 178 11.17 -24.80 -5.21
C ASN A 178 11.69 -24.87 -3.77
N PHE A 179 11.60 -23.76 -3.05
CA PHE A 179 11.91 -23.73 -1.63
C PHE A 179 10.65 -24.05 -0.84
N THR A 180 10.70 -24.92 0.16
CA THR A 180 9.61 -25.02 1.14
C THR A 180 10.08 -24.40 2.44
N PHE A 181 9.35 -23.40 2.92
CA PHE A 181 9.64 -22.74 4.19
C PHE A 181 8.68 -23.21 5.28
N THR A 182 9.22 -23.38 6.48
CA THR A 182 8.49 -23.64 7.73
C THR A 182 8.77 -22.51 8.71
N VAL A 183 7.78 -22.14 9.51
CA VAL A 183 7.98 -21.15 10.57
C VAL A 183 8.74 -21.81 11.71
N GLU A 184 9.94 -21.32 12.00
CA GLU A 184 10.72 -21.75 13.17
C GLU A 184 10.32 -20.95 14.42
N SER A 185 10.09 -19.65 14.26
CA SER A 185 9.62 -18.78 15.32
C SER A 185 8.78 -17.62 14.78
N ASN A 186 7.83 -17.17 15.59
CA ASN A 186 7.00 -16.01 15.32
C ASN A 186 6.71 -15.30 16.63
N THR A 187 7.17 -14.06 16.76
CA THR A 187 7.05 -13.27 17.99
C THR A 187 6.56 -11.88 17.67
N GLY A 188 5.69 -11.33 18.51
CA GLY A 188 5.10 -10.02 18.31
C GLY A 188 3.75 -10.09 17.58
N ILE A 189 3.33 -8.97 17.01
CA ILE A 189 1.98 -8.76 16.48
C ILE A 189 2.10 -8.08 15.12
N SER A 190 1.32 -8.51 14.13
CA SER A 190 1.29 -7.86 12.82
C SER A 190 0.43 -6.59 12.84
N PHE A 191 -0.73 -6.66 13.51
CA PHE A 191 -1.65 -5.56 13.65
C PHE A 191 -2.39 -5.62 14.99
N PRO A 192 -2.30 -4.60 15.85
CA PRO A 192 -2.87 -4.65 17.19
C PRO A 192 -4.40 -4.51 17.18
N ALA A 193 -5.04 -4.95 18.26
CA ALA A 193 -6.49 -4.87 18.44
C ALA A 193 -7.03 -3.42 18.41
N ASP A 194 -6.24 -2.49 18.93
CA ASP A 194 -6.61 -1.08 19.08
C ASP A 194 -5.41 -0.16 18.74
N PRO A 195 -5.10 0.04 17.45
CA PRO A 195 -3.99 0.90 17.03
C PRO A 195 -4.35 2.38 17.21
N GLN A 196 -4.08 2.92 18.39
CA GLN A 196 -4.24 4.35 18.67
C GLN A 196 -3.03 5.15 18.15
N PRO A 197 -3.19 6.41 17.72
CA PRO A 197 -2.07 7.27 17.35
C PRO A 197 -0.98 7.29 18.44
N GLY A 198 0.27 7.06 18.03
CA GLY A 198 1.43 6.93 18.91
C GLY A 198 1.74 5.49 19.34
N ALA A 199 0.82 4.52 19.15
CA ALA A 199 1.10 3.12 19.41
C ALA A 199 2.17 2.57 18.47
N GLU A 200 3.06 1.74 19.01
CA GLU A 200 4.15 1.10 18.28
C GLU A 200 4.09 -0.41 18.52
N TRP A 201 4.40 -1.19 17.48
CA TRP A 201 4.44 -2.64 17.58
C TRP A 201 5.46 -3.22 16.61
N THR A 202 5.86 -4.45 16.90
CA THR A 202 6.80 -5.20 16.06
C THR A 202 6.35 -6.63 15.89
N GLN A 203 6.81 -7.25 14.81
CA GLN A 203 6.75 -8.69 14.62
C GLN A 203 8.07 -9.18 14.06
N THR A 204 8.54 -10.34 14.52
CA THR A 204 9.65 -11.06 13.91
C THR A 204 9.21 -12.47 13.60
N ILE A 205 9.39 -12.87 12.34
CA ILE A 205 9.14 -14.24 11.89
C ILE A 205 10.43 -14.80 11.32
N VAL A 206 10.82 -15.97 11.80
CA VAL A 206 11.96 -16.71 11.28
C VAL A 206 11.45 -17.95 10.56
N TYR A 207 11.83 -18.06 9.30
CA TYR A 207 11.50 -19.18 8.44
C TYR A 207 12.74 -20.04 8.21
N GLY A 208 12.59 -21.34 8.39
CA GLY A 208 13.60 -22.35 8.07
C GLY A 208 13.17 -23.13 6.83
N GLY A 209 14.12 -23.42 5.95
CA GLY A 209 13.90 -24.23 4.77
C GLY A 209 15.14 -25.01 4.39
N GLN A 210 14.95 -25.98 3.49
CA GLN A 210 16.04 -26.72 2.86
C GLN A 210 15.81 -26.73 1.35
N SER A 211 16.90 -26.78 0.59
CA SER A 211 16.86 -26.93 -0.86
C SER A 211 18.06 -27.72 -1.34
N ASP A 212 17.84 -28.59 -2.33
CA ASP A 212 18.91 -29.36 -2.96
C ASP A 212 19.45 -28.59 -4.16
N ILE A 213 20.71 -28.17 -4.07
CA ILE A 213 21.42 -27.48 -5.15
C ILE A 213 22.57 -28.38 -5.59
N GLY A 214 22.45 -28.96 -6.79
CA GLY A 214 23.50 -29.83 -7.35
C GLY A 214 23.78 -31.09 -6.54
N GLY A 215 22.75 -31.68 -5.91
CA GLY A 215 22.88 -32.89 -5.09
C GLY A 215 23.39 -32.65 -3.66
N THR A 216 23.51 -31.38 -3.25
CA THR A 216 23.84 -30.99 -1.87
C THR A 216 22.64 -30.30 -1.23
N THR A 217 22.17 -30.81 -0.09
CA THR A 217 21.13 -30.16 0.70
C THR A 217 21.71 -28.93 1.41
N VAL A 218 21.16 -27.77 1.10
CA VAL A 218 21.55 -26.48 1.67
C VAL A 218 20.44 -25.99 2.58
N ALA A 219 20.79 -25.60 3.80
CA ALA A 219 19.86 -24.94 4.71
C ALA A 219 19.68 -23.46 4.34
N LEU A 220 18.43 -23.03 4.31
CA LEU A 220 18.02 -21.64 4.15
C LEU A 220 17.35 -21.17 5.42
N ARG A 221 17.60 -19.91 5.77
CA ARG A 221 16.91 -19.26 6.88
C ARG A 221 16.59 -17.83 6.50
N ASN A 222 15.32 -17.46 6.59
CA ASN A 222 14.84 -16.12 6.32
C ASN A 222 14.35 -15.49 7.61
N THR A 223 14.68 -14.23 7.85
CA THR A 223 14.14 -13.45 8.97
C THR A 223 13.39 -12.26 8.41
N MET A 224 12.12 -12.15 8.76
CA MET A 224 11.28 -10.99 8.49
C MET A 224 11.08 -10.21 9.78
N GLN A 225 11.40 -8.93 9.79
CA GLN A 225 11.18 -8.02 10.91
C GLN A 225 10.26 -6.89 10.45
N LEU A 226 9.15 -6.73 11.15
CA LEU A 226 8.19 -5.65 10.98
C LEU A 226 8.30 -4.72 12.18
N SER A 227 8.38 -3.41 11.93
CA SER A 227 8.30 -2.37 12.96
C SER A 227 7.35 -1.28 12.49
N CYS A 228 6.28 -1.04 13.24
CA CYS A 228 5.20 -0.15 12.84
C CYS A 228 4.86 0.87 13.92
N LYS A 229 4.32 2.01 13.49
CA LYS A 229 3.79 3.07 14.33
C LYS A 229 2.50 3.62 13.76
N ALA A 230 1.46 3.68 14.58
CA ALA A 230 0.25 4.43 14.27
C ALA A 230 0.54 5.93 14.37
N ILE A 231 0.28 6.68 13.30
CA ILE A 231 0.63 8.11 13.22
C ILE A 231 -0.55 8.99 13.62
N GLY A 232 -1.69 8.80 12.97
CA GLY A 232 -2.86 9.67 13.14
C GLY A 232 -3.95 9.34 12.14
N VAL A 233 -5.16 9.82 12.39
CA VAL A 233 -6.29 9.69 11.46
C VAL A 233 -6.26 10.88 10.50
N GLU A 234 -6.34 10.60 9.21
CA GLU A 234 -6.44 11.62 8.16
C GLU A 234 -7.41 11.21 7.05
N ARG A 235 -7.90 12.20 6.31
CA ARG A 235 -8.82 11.99 5.20
C ARG A 235 -8.05 11.56 3.95
N VAL A 236 -8.40 10.39 3.42
CA VAL A 236 -7.78 9.79 2.22
C VAL A 236 -8.81 9.68 1.10
N SER A 237 -8.46 10.16 -0.08
CA SER A 237 -9.26 10.00 -1.30
C SER A 237 -8.83 8.74 -2.06
N VAL A 238 -9.77 7.84 -2.28
CA VAL A 238 -9.61 6.61 -3.07
C VAL A 238 -10.82 6.46 -4.02
N PRO A 239 -10.78 5.57 -5.03
CA PRO A 239 -11.89 5.35 -5.96
C PRO A 239 -13.26 5.07 -5.31
N VAL A 240 -13.28 4.42 -4.14
CA VAL A 240 -14.53 4.20 -3.38
C VAL A 240 -15.07 5.46 -2.67
N GLY A 241 -14.30 6.54 -2.62
CA GLY A 241 -14.67 7.81 -2.01
C GLY A 241 -13.60 8.39 -1.07
N ASN A 242 -14.02 9.37 -0.27
CA ASN A 242 -13.18 9.96 0.77
C ASN A 242 -13.45 9.25 2.11
N LEU A 243 -12.41 8.75 2.75
CA LEU A 243 -12.51 7.98 3.99
C LEU A 243 -11.59 8.59 5.06
N GLU A 244 -12.05 8.65 6.30
CA GLU A 244 -11.17 8.89 7.45
C GLU A 244 -10.41 7.59 7.74
N ALA A 245 -9.09 7.62 7.67
CA ALA A 245 -8.24 6.44 7.79
C ALA A 245 -7.07 6.70 8.75
N LEU A 246 -6.80 5.72 9.61
CA LEU A 246 -5.60 5.70 10.43
C LEU A 246 -4.38 5.42 9.54
N ARG A 247 -3.45 6.36 9.50
CA ARG A 247 -2.13 6.14 8.90
C ARG A 247 -1.24 5.36 9.86
N VAL A 248 -0.62 4.32 9.35
CA VAL A 248 0.39 3.50 10.01
C VAL A 248 1.65 3.53 9.15
N ASP A 249 2.78 3.91 9.74
CA ASP A 249 4.08 3.85 9.08
C ASP A 249 4.82 2.60 9.55
N CYS A 250 5.34 1.82 8.61
CA CYS A 250 6.03 0.57 8.88
C CYS A 250 7.38 0.49 8.16
N THR A 251 8.32 -0.18 8.81
CA THR A 251 9.57 -0.67 8.21
C THR A 251 9.54 -2.19 8.23
N THR A 252 9.74 -2.80 7.06
CA THR A 252 9.90 -4.25 6.91
C THR A 252 11.32 -4.55 6.47
N ARG A 253 12.05 -5.30 7.29
CA ARG A 253 13.37 -5.82 6.95
C ARG A 253 13.27 -7.31 6.67
N PHE A 254 13.90 -7.73 5.57
CA PHE A 254 13.94 -9.13 5.16
C PHE A 254 15.38 -9.55 4.91
N ASP A 255 15.87 -10.47 5.74
CA ASP A 255 17.21 -11.04 5.64
C ASP A 255 17.10 -12.51 5.21
N ILE A 256 17.77 -12.87 4.12
CA ILE A 256 17.91 -14.25 3.62
C ILE A 256 19.33 -14.69 3.90
N SER A 257 19.45 -15.84 4.56
CA SER A 257 20.73 -16.50 4.80
C SER A 257 20.79 -17.89 4.17
N PHE A 258 21.96 -18.21 3.64
CA PHE A 258 22.29 -19.50 3.02
C PHE A 258 23.50 -20.08 3.74
N ALA A 259 23.39 -21.33 4.18
CA ALA A 259 24.47 -22.01 4.89
C ALA A 259 25.06 -21.20 6.08
N GLY A 260 24.21 -20.43 6.77
CA GLY A 260 24.60 -19.60 7.93
C GLY A 260 25.19 -18.23 7.61
N ALA A 261 25.39 -17.88 6.33
CA ALA A 261 25.82 -16.54 5.92
C ALA A 261 24.65 -15.74 5.31
N THR A 262 24.50 -14.46 5.67
CA THR A 262 23.51 -13.58 5.05
C THR A 262 23.88 -13.36 3.58
N ALA A 263 23.01 -13.78 2.67
CA ALA A 263 23.20 -13.58 1.23
C ALA A 263 22.46 -12.36 0.70
N LEU A 264 21.30 -12.03 1.27
CA LEU A 264 20.50 -10.88 0.88
C LEU A 264 19.91 -10.23 2.13
N SER A 265 19.92 -8.90 2.15
CA SER A 265 19.20 -8.08 3.12
C SER A 265 18.51 -6.98 2.34
N THR A 266 17.20 -6.86 2.49
CA THR A 266 16.42 -5.77 1.91
C THR A 266 15.58 -5.10 2.99
N THR A 267 15.30 -3.82 2.82
CA THR A 267 14.46 -3.05 3.73
C THR A 267 13.50 -2.21 2.91
N THR A 268 12.23 -2.30 3.26
CA THR A 268 11.16 -1.49 2.69
C THR A 268 10.59 -0.62 3.79
N THR A 269 10.31 0.64 3.46
CA THR A 269 9.61 1.57 4.34
C THR A 269 8.36 2.04 3.64
N GLY A 270 7.27 2.16 4.37
CA GLY A 270 6.01 2.55 3.76
C GLY A 270 4.98 3.05 4.76
N SER A 271 3.91 3.59 4.19
CA SER A 271 2.73 4.04 4.91
C SER A 271 1.52 3.27 4.41
N ALA A 272 0.66 2.88 5.33
CA ALA A 272 -0.62 2.23 5.06
C ALA A 272 -1.75 2.98 5.76
N TRP A 273 -2.91 3.05 5.12
CA TRP A 273 -4.08 3.75 5.62
C TRP A 273 -5.22 2.75 5.81
N TYR A 274 -5.74 2.70 7.03
CA TYR A 274 -6.81 1.79 7.42
C TYR A 274 -8.05 2.56 7.81
N ALA A 275 -9.16 2.35 7.12
CA ALA A 275 -10.44 2.94 7.49
C ALA A 275 -11.23 1.98 8.40
N SER A 276 -11.85 2.53 9.44
CA SER A 276 -12.64 1.76 10.39
C SER A 276 -13.81 1.05 9.68
N GLY A 277 -13.99 -0.24 9.97
CA GLY A 277 -15.02 -1.09 9.36
C GLY A 277 -14.76 -1.44 7.88
N VAL A 278 -13.67 -0.94 7.28
CA VAL A 278 -13.32 -1.21 5.87
C VAL A 278 -12.04 -2.01 5.78
N GLY A 279 -10.98 -1.65 6.52
CA GLY A 279 -9.66 -2.26 6.35
C GLY A 279 -8.66 -1.35 5.64
N LEU A 280 -7.67 -1.95 4.99
CA LEU A 280 -6.68 -1.24 4.18
C LEU A 280 -7.37 -0.54 3.01
N VAL A 281 -7.23 0.78 2.91
CA VAL A 281 -7.78 1.58 1.81
C VAL A 281 -6.70 2.06 0.84
N LYS A 282 -5.49 2.25 1.36
CA LYS A 282 -4.34 2.72 0.58
C LYS A 282 -3.04 2.25 1.23
N SER A 283 -2.01 2.02 0.45
CA SER A 283 -0.63 1.94 0.91
C SER A 283 0.32 2.60 -0.07
N ARG A 284 1.51 2.96 0.43
CA ARG A 284 2.63 3.42 -0.38
C ARG A 284 3.93 2.96 0.24
N ASP A 285 4.64 2.10 -0.48
CA ASP A 285 5.89 1.50 -0.04
C ASP A 285 7.03 1.97 -0.93
N SER A 286 8.19 2.22 -0.33
CA SER A 286 9.43 2.59 -1.01
C SER A 286 10.51 1.58 -0.71
N SER A 287 11.21 1.16 -1.77
CA SER A 287 12.34 0.24 -1.73
C SER A 287 13.38 0.65 -2.77
N ASP A 288 14.51 -0.05 -2.80
CA ASP A 288 15.56 0.14 -3.83
C ASP A 288 15.05 -0.08 -5.26
N THR A 289 13.97 -0.84 -5.42
CA THR A 289 13.35 -1.14 -6.72
C THR A 289 12.30 -0.10 -7.16
N GLY A 290 12.05 0.91 -6.33
CA GLY A 290 11.11 1.99 -6.60
C GLY A 290 9.96 2.06 -5.59
N VAL A 291 8.93 2.82 -5.97
CA VAL A 291 7.74 3.04 -5.17
C VAL A 291 6.61 2.18 -5.71
N THR A 292 5.90 1.50 -4.82
CA THR A 292 4.66 0.78 -5.10
C THR A 292 3.53 1.45 -4.33
N GLU A 293 2.39 1.66 -4.99
CA GLU A 293 1.17 2.17 -4.38
C GLU A 293 0.03 1.18 -4.58
N ILE A 294 -0.75 0.95 -3.53
CA ILE A 294 -1.98 0.17 -3.59
C ILE A 294 -3.15 1.04 -3.21
N VAL A 295 -4.24 0.93 -3.97
CA VAL A 295 -5.45 1.73 -3.75
C VAL A 295 -6.70 0.87 -3.87
N LEU A 296 -7.62 1.02 -2.92
CA LEU A 296 -8.89 0.30 -2.88
C LEU A 296 -9.85 0.77 -3.99
N LEU A 297 -10.25 -0.17 -4.84
CA LEU A 297 -11.20 0.06 -5.94
C LEU A 297 -12.65 -0.21 -5.52
N SER A 298 -12.87 -1.29 -4.77
CA SER A 298 -14.18 -1.71 -4.26
C SER A 298 -14.02 -2.70 -3.11
N TYR A 299 -15.05 -2.85 -2.28
CA TYR A 299 -15.08 -3.87 -1.22
C TYR A 299 -16.50 -4.37 -0.97
N SER A 300 -16.62 -5.56 -0.40
CA SER A 300 -17.87 -6.17 0.05
C SER A 300 -17.62 -6.89 1.36
N ILE A 301 -18.31 -6.48 2.43
CA ILE A 301 -18.25 -7.13 3.74
C ILE A 301 -19.69 -7.61 4.05
N PRO A 302 -19.94 -8.93 4.01
CA PRO A 302 -21.27 -9.51 4.25
C PRO A 302 -21.85 -9.26 5.65
#